data_AF-A0AA39DDA9-F1
#
_entry.id   AF-A0AA39DDA9-F1
#
_cell.length_a   1.000
_cell.length_b   1.000
_cell.length_c   1.000
_cell.angle_alpha   90.00
_cell.angle_beta   90.00
_cell.angle_gamma   90.00
#
_symmetry.space_group_name_H-M   'P 1'
#
loop_
_entity.id
_entity.type
_entity.pdbx_description
1 polymer ?
#
loop_
_entity_poly.entity_id
_entity_poly.type
_entity_poly.pdbx_seq_one_letter_code
_entity_poly.pdbx_strand_id
1 'polypeptide(L)'
;MFIATSAFLRDTRTPLKGAPGVELSPKWFVHKTISLDDIKLVKNAMDMTINDVILGVTQAGLSRYLNRQYGEGNAEEDAAKQKRNNLPRKLRFRAALIFNIRPSMAIEALADMMERKSKTKWGNYIGYALLPITIALRDDPLDYVREAKAMVDRKKRSLEAKCTFLSAKCIVNLLGAKVAAALSYRVFSNTTMSFSNVVGPVDEISFYGHPMAYLAPSVYGHPHALTVHFQSYMNMMTISLAVDRDAVPDPHQLCNDLAESLKLIKDAVVKKGLAQESVQW
;
A
#
# COMPACT_ATOMS: atom_id res chain seq x y z
N MET A 1 11.06 11.26 -12.56
CA MET A 1 11.29 10.29 -11.47
C MET A 1 11.47 8.89 -12.04
N PHE A 2 10.51 8.35 -12.79
CA PHE A 2 10.57 7.01 -13.38
C PHE A 2 11.87 6.70 -14.15
N ILE A 3 12.26 7.53 -15.13
CA ILE A 3 13.50 7.36 -15.91
C ILE A 3 14.75 7.37 -15.01
N ALA A 4 14.78 8.28 -14.03
CA ALA A 4 15.88 8.31 -13.07
C ALA A 4 15.90 7.01 -12.24
N THR A 5 14.74 6.49 -11.80
CA THR A 5 14.63 5.22 -11.09
C THR A 5 15.08 4.03 -11.94
N SER A 6 14.74 3.98 -13.22
CA SER A 6 15.19 2.89 -14.09
C SER A 6 16.70 2.97 -14.40
N ALA A 7 17.29 4.17 -14.34
CA ALA A 7 18.71 4.39 -14.63
C ALA A 7 19.63 4.27 -13.40
N PHE A 8 19.41 5.05 -12.33
CA PHE A 8 20.36 5.16 -11.21
C PHE A 8 19.76 5.55 -9.84
N LEU A 9 18.53 6.07 -9.78
CA LEU A 9 17.94 6.60 -8.55
C LEU A 9 17.41 5.47 -7.66
N ARG A 10 18.21 5.10 -6.66
CA ARG A 10 17.88 4.07 -5.66
C ARG A 10 17.35 4.64 -4.37
N ASP A 11 16.46 3.91 -3.71
CA ASP A 11 16.03 4.19 -2.34
C ASP A 11 17.17 3.98 -1.33
N THR A 12 17.03 4.63 -0.17
CA THR A 12 17.94 4.42 0.96
C THR A 12 17.86 2.97 1.40
N ARG A 13 19.00 2.35 1.76
CA ARG A 13 18.98 1.02 2.40
C ARG A 13 18.31 1.15 3.76
N THR A 14 17.21 0.44 3.94
CA THR A 14 16.44 0.35 5.19
C THR A 14 16.20 -1.13 5.49
N PRO A 15 15.81 -1.52 6.71
CA PRO A 15 15.43 -2.90 7.02
C PRO A 15 14.39 -3.48 6.05
N LEU A 16 13.49 -2.63 5.52
CA LEU A 16 12.44 -3.04 4.57
C LEU A 16 12.87 -3.03 3.10
N LYS A 17 14.12 -2.65 2.80
CA LYS A 17 14.64 -2.60 1.42
C LYS A 17 15.06 -4.00 0.99
N GLY A 18 14.42 -4.52 -0.04
CA GLY A 18 14.78 -5.80 -0.65
C GLY A 18 16.25 -5.90 -1.07
N ALA A 19 16.92 -6.96 -0.61
CA ALA A 19 18.24 -7.35 -1.09
C ALA A 19 18.17 -7.94 -2.52
N PRO A 20 19.27 -7.98 -3.28
CA PRO A 20 19.30 -8.70 -4.55
C PRO A 20 18.87 -10.17 -4.36
N GLY A 21 17.93 -10.66 -5.19
CA GLY A 21 17.41 -12.02 -5.09
C GLY A 21 16.22 -12.21 -4.14
N VAL A 22 15.76 -11.15 -3.45
CA VAL A 22 14.59 -11.17 -2.56
C VAL A 22 13.28 -11.58 -3.26
N GLU A 23 13.25 -11.55 -4.60
CA GLU A 23 12.14 -12.07 -5.39
C GLU A 23 12.02 -13.60 -5.35
N LEU A 24 13.12 -14.31 -5.04
CA LEU A 24 13.19 -15.78 -4.96
C LEU A 24 13.09 -16.31 -3.53
N SER A 25 13.29 -15.44 -2.53
CA SER A 25 13.21 -15.82 -1.11
C SER A 25 11.77 -16.17 -0.70
N PRO A 26 11.57 -17.13 0.22
CA PRO A 26 10.26 -17.42 0.80
C PRO A 26 9.60 -16.18 1.44
N LYS A 27 8.29 -16.04 1.25
CA LYS A 27 7.51 -14.97 1.86
C LYS A 27 6.60 -15.48 2.96
N TRP A 28 6.41 -14.68 4.00
CA TRP A 28 5.30 -14.83 4.92
C TRP A 28 4.12 -13.98 4.45
N PHE A 29 2.94 -14.58 4.52
CA PHE A 29 1.68 -13.91 4.23
C PHE A 29 0.89 -13.81 5.53
N VAL A 30 0.68 -12.59 5.98
CA VAL A 30 -0.15 -12.30 7.14
C VAL A 30 -1.23 -11.31 6.76
N HIS A 31 -2.34 -11.35 7.48
CA HIS A 31 -3.41 -10.40 7.26
C HIS A 31 -4.00 -9.94 8.58
N LYS A 32 -4.65 -8.78 8.54
CA LYS A 32 -5.43 -8.25 9.65
C LYS A 32 -6.64 -7.50 9.10
N THR A 33 -7.81 -7.84 9.62
CA THR A 33 -9.06 -7.15 9.30
C THR A 33 -9.23 -5.93 10.21
N ILE A 34 -9.59 -4.81 9.61
CA ILE A 34 -9.91 -3.54 10.28
C ILE A 34 -11.28 -3.04 9.79
N SER A 35 -11.91 -2.17 10.57
CA SER A 35 -13.23 -1.61 10.26
C SER A 35 -13.16 -0.68 9.05
N LEU A 36 -13.94 -0.95 8.01
CA LEU A 36 -14.07 -0.03 6.88
C LEU A 36 -14.81 1.25 7.31
N ASP A 37 -15.71 1.16 8.29
CA ASP A 37 -16.42 2.32 8.82
C ASP A 37 -15.49 3.27 9.59
N ASP A 38 -14.51 2.75 10.33
CA ASP A 38 -13.49 3.59 10.97
C ASP A 38 -12.71 4.40 9.92
N ILE A 39 -12.40 3.78 8.77
CA ILE A 39 -11.74 4.45 7.65
C ILE A 39 -12.67 5.49 7.02
N LYS A 40 -13.96 5.16 6.81
CA LYS A 40 -14.96 6.09 6.27
C LYS A 40 -15.19 7.27 7.21
N LEU A 41 -15.16 7.06 8.52
CA LEU A 41 -15.31 8.10 9.53
C LEU A 41 -14.17 9.11 9.40
N VAL A 42 -12.92 8.66 9.38
CA VAL A 42 -11.76 9.54 9.19
C VAL A 42 -11.84 10.25 7.83
N LYS A 43 -12.16 9.51 6.76
CA LYS A 43 -12.34 10.05 5.41
C LYS A 43 -13.35 11.20 5.41
N ASN A 44 -14.54 11.00 5.97
CA ASN A 44 -15.60 11.99 5.97
C ASN A 44 -15.26 13.20 6.85
N ALA A 45 -14.67 12.97 8.03
CA ALA A 45 -14.29 14.03 8.95
C ALA A 45 -13.17 14.94 8.43
N MET A 46 -12.32 14.42 7.55
CA MET A 46 -11.21 15.15 6.94
C MET A 46 -11.48 15.64 5.52
N ASP A 47 -12.66 15.36 4.95
CA ASP A 47 -13.02 15.60 3.55
C ASP A 47 -11.99 15.00 2.55
N MET A 48 -11.71 13.71 2.71
CA MET A 48 -10.71 12.98 1.92
C MET A 48 -11.27 11.73 1.25
N THR A 49 -10.41 10.91 0.65
CA THR A 49 -10.78 9.60 0.07
C THR A 49 -10.23 8.45 0.91
N ILE A 50 -10.80 7.25 0.74
CA ILE A 50 -10.32 6.02 1.40
C ILE A 50 -8.83 5.80 1.13
N ASN A 51 -8.37 6.07 -0.10
CA ASN A 51 -6.97 5.94 -0.50
C ASN A 51 -6.03 6.87 0.28
N ASP A 52 -6.50 8.07 0.65
CA ASP A 52 -5.71 9.02 1.43
C ASP A 52 -5.55 8.53 2.87
N VAL A 53 -6.64 7.99 3.44
CA VAL A 53 -6.63 7.42 4.80
C VAL A 53 -5.74 6.19 4.89
N ILE A 54 -5.90 5.19 4.01
CA ILE A 54 -5.07 3.97 4.07
C ILE A 54 -3.59 4.26 3.81
N LEU A 55 -3.27 5.25 2.97
CA LEU A 55 -1.89 5.66 2.73
C LEU A 55 -1.31 6.36 3.97
N GLY A 56 -2.09 7.21 4.63
CA GLY A 56 -1.71 7.83 5.91
C GLY A 56 -1.48 6.79 7.01
N VAL A 57 -2.40 5.81 7.14
CA VAL A 57 -2.26 4.66 8.04
C VAL A 57 -0.97 3.88 7.75
N THR A 58 -0.65 3.68 6.47
CA THR A 58 0.56 2.98 6.04
C THR A 58 1.82 3.76 6.40
N GLN A 59 1.84 5.08 6.18
CA GLN A 59 2.94 5.94 6.59
C GLN A 59 3.17 5.89 8.11
N ALA A 60 2.09 5.98 8.89
CA ALA A 60 2.13 5.92 10.34
C ALA A 60 2.66 4.56 10.84
N GLY A 61 2.09 3.45 10.35
CA GLY A 61 2.49 2.10 10.76
C GLY A 61 3.93 1.77 10.38
N LEU A 62 4.36 2.11 9.16
CA LEU A 62 5.75 1.92 8.73
C LEU A 62 6.73 2.80 9.53
N SER A 63 6.33 4.02 9.87
CA SER A 63 7.16 4.90 10.70
C SER A 63 7.34 4.35 12.11
N ARG A 64 6.27 3.81 12.72
CA ARG A 64 6.34 3.13 14.03
C ARG A 64 7.23 1.88 13.96
N TYR A 65 7.01 1.02 12.97
CA TYR A 65 7.78 -0.20 12.76
C TYR A 65 9.27 0.09 12.60
N LEU A 66 9.63 0.98 11.68
CA LEU A 66 11.02 1.34 11.43
C LEU A 66 11.65 2.05 12.63
N ASN A 67 10.92 2.91 13.34
CA ASN A 67 11.44 3.57 14.54
C ASN A 67 11.84 2.57 15.64
N ARG A 68 11.06 1.49 15.78
CA ARG A 68 11.40 0.38 16.68
C ARG A 68 12.62 -0.39 16.20
N GLN A 69 12.64 -0.78 14.92
CA GLN A 69 13.75 -1.53 14.33
C GLN A 69 15.10 -0.78 14.42
N TYR A 70 15.13 0.52 14.17
CA TYR A 70 16.35 1.33 14.36
C TYR A 70 16.73 1.54 15.83
N GLY A 71 15.81 1.31 16.77
CA GLY A 71 16.05 1.44 18.22
C GLY A 71 16.55 0.17 18.92
N GLU A 72 16.43 -0.99 18.27
CA GLU A 72 16.79 -2.31 18.82
C GLU A 72 18.31 -2.52 18.95
N GLY A 73 19.15 -1.71 18.28
CA GLY A 73 20.62 -1.79 18.35
C GLY A 73 21.30 -1.09 19.55
N ASN A 74 20.56 -0.30 20.33
CA ASN A 74 21.11 0.43 21.49
C ASN A 74 20.74 -0.31 22.78
N ALA A 75 21.32 -1.48 23.01
CA ALA A 75 20.99 -2.34 24.14
C ALA A 75 21.51 -1.78 25.46
N GLU A 76 20.81 -0.78 26.02
CA GLU A 76 20.75 -0.47 27.45
C GLU A 76 19.59 0.54 27.65
N GLU A 77 18.70 0.22 28.59
CA GLU A 77 17.62 1.04 29.17
C GLU A 77 16.19 1.04 28.54
N ASP A 78 15.26 0.79 29.47
CA ASP A 78 13.83 0.50 29.37
C ASP A 78 12.92 1.71 29.14
N ALA A 79 11.71 1.42 28.64
CA ALA A 79 10.45 2.19 28.60
C ALA A 79 10.43 3.61 27.94
N ALA A 80 11.50 4.40 28.02
CA ALA A 80 11.58 5.75 27.44
C ALA A 80 11.77 5.77 25.91
N LYS A 81 12.14 4.62 25.31
CA LYS A 81 12.42 4.50 23.87
C LYS A 81 11.20 4.64 22.95
N GLN A 82 9.98 4.39 23.42
CA GLN A 82 8.80 4.55 22.56
C GLN A 82 8.55 6.01 22.15
N LYS A 83 9.10 6.99 22.89
CA LYS A 83 9.01 8.42 22.55
C LYS A 83 10.26 8.98 21.86
N ARG A 84 11.36 8.23 21.75
CA ARG A 84 12.56 8.69 21.02
C ARG A 84 12.41 8.40 19.52
N ASN A 85 12.68 9.42 18.73
CA ASN A 85 12.76 9.30 17.27
C ASN A 85 14.13 8.72 16.87
N ASN A 86 14.16 7.43 16.58
CA ASN A 86 15.32 6.66 16.14
C ASN A 86 15.44 6.63 14.61
N LEU A 87 14.56 7.30 13.87
CA LEU A 87 14.57 7.28 12.41
C LEU A 87 15.76 8.06 11.85
N PRO A 88 16.52 7.50 10.89
CA PRO A 88 17.57 8.24 10.20
C PRO A 88 17.03 9.51 9.52
N ARG A 89 17.83 10.58 9.50
CA ARG A 89 17.49 11.80 8.79
C ARG A 89 17.53 11.54 7.27
N LYS A 90 16.49 12.01 6.55
CA LYS A 90 16.38 11.98 5.08
C LYS A 90 16.36 10.57 4.45
N LEU A 91 15.36 9.76 4.80
CA LEU A 91 15.09 8.49 4.13
C LEU A 91 14.40 8.72 2.76
N ARG A 92 14.99 8.17 1.69
CA ARG A 92 14.27 7.99 0.43
C ARG A 92 13.58 6.64 0.47
N PHE A 93 12.27 6.67 0.67
CA PHE A 93 11.44 5.48 0.72
C PHE A 93 10.32 5.64 -0.31
N ARG A 94 10.29 4.81 -1.33
CA ARG A 94 9.26 4.85 -2.39
C ARG A 94 8.52 3.53 -2.49
N ALA A 95 7.21 3.62 -2.62
CA ALA A 95 6.34 2.52 -2.96
C ALA A 95 6.03 2.51 -4.45
N ALA A 96 6.06 1.35 -5.08
CA ALA A 96 5.45 1.14 -6.38
C ALA A 96 3.95 0.89 -6.18
N LEU A 97 3.11 1.87 -6.53
CA LEU A 97 1.66 1.71 -6.52
C LEU A 97 1.15 1.30 -7.87
N ILE A 98 0.53 0.14 -7.89
CA ILE A 98 -0.02 -0.49 -9.08
C ILE A 98 -1.50 -0.12 -9.18
N PHE A 99 -1.91 0.40 -10.34
CA PHE A 99 -3.29 0.73 -10.62
C PHE A 99 -3.76 0.04 -11.89
N ASN A 100 -5.00 -0.45 -11.88
CA ASN A 100 -5.69 -0.74 -13.10
C ASN A 100 -6.16 0.59 -13.71
N ILE A 101 -5.61 0.97 -14.88
CA ILE A 101 -5.96 2.22 -15.57
C ILE A 101 -7.22 2.08 -16.42
N ARG A 102 -7.82 0.89 -16.44
CA ARG A 102 -9.13 0.67 -17.06
C ARG A 102 -10.17 1.52 -16.32
N PRO A 103 -11.11 2.18 -17.01
CA PRO A 103 -12.29 2.75 -16.36
C PRO A 103 -13.04 1.64 -15.60
N SER A 104 -13.27 1.80 -14.30
CA SER A 104 -13.99 0.81 -13.50
C SER A 104 -15.41 0.68 -14.02
N MET A 105 -15.80 -0.52 -14.45
CA MET A 105 -17.18 -0.84 -14.77
C MET A 105 -17.69 -1.86 -13.74
N ALA A 106 -18.99 -1.83 -13.43
CA ALA A 106 -19.64 -2.75 -12.48
C ALA A 106 -19.42 -4.22 -12.84
N ILE A 107 -19.72 -5.13 -11.91
CA ILE A 107 -19.62 -6.59 -12.13
C ILE A 107 -20.47 -7.02 -13.33
N GLU A 108 -21.63 -6.41 -13.54
CA GLU A 108 -22.50 -6.62 -14.72
C GLU A 108 -21.76 -6.36 -16.03
N ALA A 109 -20.96 -5.29 -16.10
CA ALA A 109 -20.15 -4.99 -17.26
C ALA A 109 -18.96 -5.95 -17.46
N LEU A 110 -18.58 -6.74 -16.45
CA LEU A 110 -17.62 -7.81 -16.62
C LEU A 110 -18.28 -8.99 -17.36
N ALA A 111 -19.51 -9.35 -17.00
CA ALA A 111 -20.28 -10.37 -17.70
C ALA A 111 -20.51 -10.00 -19.17
N ASP A 112 -20.91 -8.75 -19.44
CA ASP A 112 -21.06 -8.22 -20.81
C ASP A 112 -19.76 -8.31 -21.61
N MET A 113 -18.60 -8.15 -20.96
CA MET A 113 -17.30 -8.25 -21.61
C MET A 113 -16.83 -9.68 -21.90
N MET A 114 -17.41 -10.68 -21.24
CA MET A 114 -17.19 -12.08 -21.56
C MET A 114 -17.95 -12.50 -22.83
N GLU A 115 -18.93 -11.71 -23.27
CA GLU A 115 -19.65 -11.98 -24.51
C GLU A 115 -18.75 -11.83 -25.73
N ARG A 116 -18.85 -12.80 -26.65
CA ARG A 116 -17.99 -12.92 -27.85
C ARG A 116 -18.03 -11.70 -28.80
N LYS A 117 -18.99 -10.77 -28.64
CA LYS A 117 -19.19 -9.59 -29.50
C LYS A 117 -19.05 -8.24 -28.75
N SER A 118 -18.59 -8.22 -27.51
CA SER A 118 -18.39 -6.98 -26.76
C SER A 118 -17.32 -6.08 -27.41
N LYS A 119 -17.60 -4.77 -27.51
CA LYS A 119 -16.63 -3.74 -27.97
C LYS A 119 -15.51 -3.49 -26.94
N THR A 120 -15.70 -3.95 -25.71
CA THR A 120 -14.78 -3.80 -24.58
C THR A 120 -13.92 -5.05 -24.43
N LYS A 121 -12.61 -4.92 -24.63
CA LYS A 121 -11.66 -6.04 -24.55
C LYS A 121 -11.43 -6.50 -23.12
N TRP A 122 -11.61 -7.80 -22.87
CA TRP A 122 -11.28 -8.48 -21.63
C TRP A 122 -9.78 -8.33 -21.26
N GLY A 123 -9.49 -8.17 -19.97
CA GLY A 123 -8.12 -8.11 -19.44
C GLY A 123 -7.82 -6.91 -18.54
N ASN A 124 -6.62 -6.91 -17.95
CA ASN A 124 -6.13 -5.86 -17.06
C ASN A 124 -5.25 -4.86 -17.82
N TYR A 125 -5.46 -3.57 -17.56
CA TYR A 125 -4.62 -2.50 -18.08
C TYR A 125 -3.83 -1.97 -16.90
N ILE A 126 -2.66 -2.54 -16.64
CA ILE A 126 -1.92 -2.26 -15.40
C ILE A 126 -0.85 -1.20 -15.68
N GLY A 127 -1.00 -0.05 -15.04
CA GLY A 127 0.05 0.95 -14.91
C GLY A 127 0.54 1.02 -13.46
N TYR A 128 1.64 1.70 -13.23
CA TYR A 128 2.09 1.98 -11.86
C TYR A 128 2.73 3.34 -11.72
N ALA A 129 2.67 3.89 -10.50
CA ALA A 129 3.28 5.16 -10.12
C ALA A 129 4.21 4.96 -8.93
N LEU A 130 5.25 5.80 -8.84
CA LEU A 130 6.22 5.73 -7.75
C LEU A 130 5.87 6.75 -6.66
N LEU A 131 5.32 6.31 -5.53
CA LEU A 131 4.93 7.19 -4.43
C LEU A 131 6.07 7.37 -3.43
N PRO A 132 6.50 8.60 -3.13
CA PRO A 132 7.42 8.86 -2.03
C PRO A 132 6.68 8.72 -0.70
N ILE A 133 6.93 7.64 0.05
CA ILE A 133 6.36 7.43 1.38
C ILE A 133 7.22 8.19 2.39
N THR A 134 6.61 9.16 3.07
CA THR A 134 7.25 9.85 4.19
C THR A 134 7.32 8.91 5.39
N ILE A 135 8.54 8.60 5.84
CA ILE A 135 8.81 7.85 7.06
C ILE A 135 9.23 8.87 8.12
N ALA A 136 8.32 9.21 9.03
CA ALA A 136 8.52 10.18 10.09
C ALA A 136 7.51 9.95 11.21
N LEU A 137 7.90 10.19 12.46
CA LEU A 137 6.96 10.28 13.57
C LEU A 137 6.24 11.64 13.53
N ARG A 138 4.95 11.66 13.85
CA ARG A 138 4.12 12.87 13.92
C ARG A 138 3.51 13.02 15.30
N ASP A 139 3.44 14.25 15.77
CA ASP A 139 2.76 14.59 17.02
C ASP A 139 1.24 14.56 16.84
N ASP A 140 0.73 15.06 15.70
CA ASP A 140 -0.66 14.95 15.28
C ASP A 140 -0.83 13.76 14.32
N PRO A 141 -1.56 12.68 14.71
CA PRO A 141 -1.82 11.55 13.81
C PRO A 141 -2.50 11.95 12.50
N LEU A 142 -3.28 13.04 12.49
CA LEU A 142 -3.96 13.51 11.29
C LEU A 142 -3.01 14.04 10.22
N ASP A 143 -1.77 14.42 10.58
CA ASP A 143 -0.78 14.89 9.62
C ASP A 143 -0.40 13.81 8.61
N TYR A 144 -0.39 12.54 9.01
CA TYR A 144 -0.16 11.44 8.08
C TYR A 144 -1.20 11.44 6.95
N VAL A 145 -2.47 11.68 7.28
CA VAL A 145 -3.55 11.68 6.30
C VAL A 145 -3.50 12.93 5.41
N ARG A 146 -3.19 14.11 5.98
CA ARG A 146 -2.98 15.35 5.21
C ARG A 146 -1.84 15.23 4.21
N GLU A 147 -0.71 14.66 4.63
CA GLU A 147 0.44 14.45 3.77
C GLU A 147 0.15 13.42 2.67
N ALA A 148 -0.53 12.33 3.03
CA ALA A 148 -1.00 11.34 2.07
C ALA A 148 -1.90 11.98 0.99
N LYS A 149 -2.87 12.81 1.39
CA LYS A 149 -3.74 13.55 0.44
C LYS A 149 -2.93 14.41 -0.52
N ALA A 150 -2.03 15.25 0.00
CA ALA A 150 -1.20 16.12 -0.82
C ALA A 150 -0.34 15.33 -1.82
N MET A 151 0.20 14.19 -1.39
CA MET A 151 0.97 13.29 -2.23
C MET A 151 0.11 12.64 -3.33
N VAL A 152 -1.04 12.08 -2.95
CA VAL A 152 -1.95 11.40 -3.87
C VAL A 152 -2.48 12.36 -4.93
N ASP A 153 -2.89 13.57 -4.54
CA ASP A 153 -3.37 14.59 -5.48
C ASP A 153 -2.29 14.98 -6.48
N ARG A 154 -1.06 15.19 -6.01
CA ARG A 154 0.08 15.47 -6.88
C ARG A 154 0.33 14.32 -7.86
N LYS A 155 0.22 13.08 -7.40
CA LYS A 155 0.44 11.90 -8.25
C LYS A 155 -0.69 11.66 -9.25
N LYS A 156 -1.95 11.87 -8.86
CA LYS A 156 -3.09 11.85 -9.79
C LYS A 156 -2.91 12.86 -10.93
N ARG A 157 -2.42 14.07 -10.62
CA ARG A 157 -2.13 15.12 -11.62
C ARG A 157 -0.91 14.82 -12.50
N SER A 158 0.01 13.95 -12.08
CA SER A 158 1.24 13.66 -12.81
C SER A 158 1.07 12.76 -14.05
N LEU A 159 -0.10 12.13 -14.21
CA LEU A 159 -0.40 11.13 -15.26
C LEU A 159 0.63 9.98 -15.34
N GLU A 160 1.46 9.79 -14.32
CA GLU A 160 2.58 8.84 -14.32
C GLU A 160 2.10 7.42 -14.64
N ALA A 161 0.97 6.98 -14.07
CA ALA A 161 0.41 5.65 -14.35
C ALA A 161 0.00 5.44 -15.83
N LYS A 162 -0.52 6.50 -16.50
CA LYS A 162 -0.84 6.42 -17.94
C LYS A 162 0.44 6.39 -18.77
N CYS A 163 1.42 7.24 -18.42
CA CYS A 163 2.71 7.27 -19.08
C CYS A 163 3.44 5.92 -18.93
N THR A 164 3.50 5.33 -17.73
CA THR A 164 4.19 4.05 -17.51
C THR A 164 3.54 2.91 -18.29
N PHE A 165 2.21 2.84 -18.34
CA PHE A 165 1.51 1.85 -19.16
C PHE A 165 1.82 2.00 -20.65
N LEU A 166 1.73 3.23 -21.19
CA LEU A 166 2.02 3.49 -22.60
C LEU A 166 3.48 3.19 -22.94
N SER A 167 4.42 3.64 -22.09
CA SER A 167 5.85 3.35 -22.25
C SER A 167 6.12 1.85 -22.20
N ALA A 168 5.53 1.12 -21.26
CA ALA A 168 5.68 -0.34 -21.17
C ALA A 168 5.16 -1.02 -22.44
N LYS A 169 3.99 -0.62 -22.95
CA LYS A 169 3.43 -1.16 -24.19
C LYS A 169 4.34 -0.88 -25.39
N CYS A 170 4.87 0.34 -25.51
CA CYS A 170 5.82 0.68 -26.57
C CYS A 170 7.11 -0.15 -26.47
N ILE A 171 7.68 -0.29 -25.28
CA ILE A 171 8.90 -1.07 -25.07
C ILE A 171 8.68 -2.54 -25.42
N VAL A 172 7.57 -3.14 -24.99
CA VAL A 172 7.24 -4.54 -25.32
C VAL A 172 7.11 -4.72 -26.84
N ASN A 173 6.40 -3.82 -27.51
CA ASN A 173 6.17 -3.92 -28.95
C ASN A 173 7.42 -3.66 -29.80
N LEU A 174 8.31 -2.76 -29.36
CA LEU A 174 9.48 -2.35 -30.12
C LEU A 174 10.75 -3.15 -29.78
N LEU A 175 10.95 -3.45 -28.49
CA LEU A 175 12.19 -4.03 -27.96
C LEU A 175 11.99 -5.44 -27.37
N GLY A 176 10.75 -5.92 -27.32
CA GLY A 176 10.39 -7.24 -26.83
C GLY A 176 10.25 -7.35 -25.32
N ALA A 177 9.64 -8.45 -24.88
CA ALA A 177 9.29 -8.70 -23.49
C ALA A 177 10.51 -8.79 -22.55
N LYS A 178 11.66 -9.30 -23.02
CA LYS A 178 12.88 -9.43 -22.21
C LYS A 178 13.41 -8.06 -21.75
N VAL A 179 13.41 -7.06 -22.65
CA VAL A 179 13.86 -5.69 -22.33
C VAL A 179 12.87 -5.02 -21.37
N ALA A 180 11.56 -5.17 -21.61
CA ALA A 180 10.53 -4.66 -20.72
C ALA A 180 10.64 -5.24 -19.29
N ALA A 181 10.89 -6.55 -19.19
CA ALA A 181 11.10 -7.24 -17.91
C ALA A 181 12.35 -6.71 -17.19
N ALA A 182 13.47 -6.57 -17.88
CA ALA A 182 14.71 -6.04 -17.30
C ALA A 182 14.55 -4.59 -16.78
N LEU A 183 13.84 -3.74 -17.53
CA LEU A 183 13.55 -2.37 -17.10
C LEU A 183 12.62 -2.34 -15.89
N SER A 184 11.57 -3.16 -15.89
CA SER A 184 10.63 -3.26 -14.78
C SER A 184 11.34 -3.75 -13.52
N TYR A 185 12.16 -4.80 -13.65
CA TYR A 185 13.01 -5.32 -12.58
C TYR A 185 13.92 -4.23 -11.99
N ARG A 186 14.56 -3.41 -12.83
CA ARG A 186 15.38 -2.28 -12.38
C ARG A 186 14.58 -1.24 -11.60
N VAL A 187 13.36 -0.93 -12.03
CA VAL A 187 12.52 0.03 -11.32
C VAL A 187 12.13 -0.49 -9.94
N PHE A 188 11.62 -1.72 -9.86
CA PHE A 188 11.21 -2.32 -8.59
C PHE A 188 12.41 -2.54 -7.65
N SER A 189 13.54 -3.05 -8.15
CA SER A 189 14.76 -3.23 -7.34
C SER A 189 15.35 -1.91 -6.83
N ASN A 190 15.01 -0.76 -7.44
CA ASN A 190 15.41 0.57 -6.99
C ASN A 190 14.39 1.22 -6.02
N THR A 191 13.20 0.64 -5.82
CA THR A 191 12.16 1.07 -4.86
C THR A 191 12.04 0.14 -3.65
N THR A 192 11.42 0.59 -2.56
CA THR A 192 11.47 -0.14 -1.29
C THR A 192 10.36 -1.17 -1.14
N MET A 193 9.14 -0.82 -1.54
CA MET A 193 7.97 -1.68 -1.33
C MET A 193 6.96 -1.59 -2.47
N SER A 194 6.06 -2.57 -2.54
CA SER A 194 4.85 -2.51 -3.35
C SER A 194 3.65 -2.11 -2.49
N PHE A 195 2.77 -1.27 -3.03
CA PHE A 195 1.50 -0.91 -2.41
C PHE A 195 0.36 -1.19 -3.38
N SER A 196 -0.77 -1.66 -2.90
CA SER A 196 -1.97 -1.86 -3.70
C SER A 196 -3.22 -1.71 -2.86
N ASN A 197 -4.27 -1.14 -3.46
CA ASN A 197 -5.61 -1.12 -2.89
C ASN A 197 -6.61 -1.50 -3.97
N VAL A 198 -7.48 -2.47 -3.67
CA VAL A 198 -8.52 -2.93 -4.58
C VAL A 198 -9.85 -2.92 -3.85
N VAL A 199 -10.83 -2.25 -4.44
CA VAL A 199 -12.22 -2.29 -3.97
C VAL A 199 -12.77 -3.67 -4.29
N GLY A 200 -13.19 -4.40 -3.26
CA GLY A 200 -13.85 -5.68 -3.45
C GLY A 200 -15.37 -5.59 -3.37
N PRO A 201 -16.01 -6.76 -3.36
CA PRO A 201 -17.47 -6.90 -3.36
C PRO A 201 -18.10 -6.21 -2.15
N VAL A 202 -19.22 -5.54 -2.37
CA VAL A 202 -20.02 -4.91 -1.31
C VAL A 202 -21.07 -5.87 -0.74
N ASP A 203 -21.51 -6.83 -1.55
CA ASP A 203 -22.46 -7.87 -1.17
C ASP A 203 -21.74 -9.10 -0.61
N GLU A 204 -22.46 -9.86 0.23
CA GLU A 204 -21.96 -11.14 0.73
C GLU A 204 -21.79 -12.14 -0.41
N ILE A 205 -20.64 -12.78 -0.47
CA ILE A 205 -20.35 -13.87 -1.40
C ILE A 205 -20.33 -15.17 -0.62
N SER A 206 -20.98 -16.19 -1.17
CA SER A 206 -20.90 -17.55 -0.68
C SER A 206 -20.28 -18.50 -1.70
N PHE A 207 -19.64 -19.55 -1.22
CA PHE A 207 -19.12 -20.64 -2.02
C PHE A 207 -19.81 -21.94 -1.60
N TYR A 208 -20.62 -22.50 -2.49
CA TYR A 208 -21.48 -23.67 -2.20
C TYR A 208 -22.34 -23.50 -0.92
N GLY A 209 -22.88 -22.31 -0.70
CA GLY A 209 -23.70 -22.00 0.47
C GLY A 209 -22.91 -21.65 1.74
N HIS A 210 -21.57 -21.68 1.71
CA HIS A 210 -20.74 -21.21 2.81
C HIS A 210 -20.37 -19.74 2.62
N PRO A 211 -20.80 -18.82 3.51
CA PRO A 211 -20.46 -17.41 3.40
C PRO A 211 -18.96 -17.20 3.58
N MET A 212 -18.38 -16.33 2.75
CA MET A 212 -16.97 -16.02 2.81
C MET A 212 -16.67 -15.10 4.01
N ALA A 213 -15.70 -15.49 4.84
CA ALA A 213 -15.33 -14.74 6.03
C ALA A 213 -14.51 -13.47 5.72
N TYR A 214 -13.57 -13.52 4.77
CA TYR A 214 -12.73 -12.37 4.40
C TYR A 214 -12.01 -12.60 3.05
N LEU A 215 -11.43 -11.52 2.51
CA LEU A 215 -10.56 -11.54 1.32
C LEU A 215 -9.17 -10.99 1.67
N ALA A 216 -8.13 -11.80 1.52
CA ALA A 216 -6.74 -11.41 1.76
C ALA A 216 -5.81 -11.74 0.57
N PRO A 217 -6.02 -11.14 -0.62
CA PRO A 217 -5.16 -11.38 -1.76
C PRO A 217 -3.74 -10.86 -1.51
N SER A 218 -2.76 -11.51 -2.14
CA SER A 218 -1.37 -11.07 -2.10
C SER A 218 -0.58 -11.58 -3.30
N VAL A 219 0.61 -11.02 -3.55
CA VAL A 219 1.50 -11.40 -4.64
C VAL A 219 2.95 -11.52 -4.17
N TYR A 220 3.74 -12.31 -4.89
CA TYR A 220 5.19 -12.46 -4.68
C TYR A 220 5.93 -12.58 -6.02
N GLY A 221 7.27 -12.60 -5.99
CA GLY A 221 8.11 -12.75 -7.19
C GLY A 221 8.62 -11.45 -7.81
N HIS A 222 8.37 -10.30 -7.18
CA HIS A 222 8.99 -9.02 -7.55
C HIS A 222 10.09 -8.63 -6.52
N PRO A 223 11.08 -7.79 -6.88
CA PRO A 223 12.26 -7.51 -6.04
C PRO A 223 11.97 -6.50 -4.91
N HIS A 224 11.01 -6.83 -4.04
CA HIS A 224 10.69 -6.10 -2.82
C HIS A 224 10.59 -7.07 -1.64
N ALA A 225 11.05 -6.62 -0.48
CA ALA A 225 10.91 -7.36 0.77
C ALA A 225 9.53 -7.16 1.42
N LEU A 226 8.80 -6.12 1.04
CA LEU A 226 7.48 -5.81 1.60
C LEU A 226 6.49 -5.47 0.48
N THR A 227 5.33 -6.12 0.53
CA THR A 227 4.13 -5.71 -0.20
C THR A 227 2.99 -5.51 0.79
N VAL A 228 2.30 -4.37 0.66
CA VAL A 228 1.11 -4.05 1.44
C VAL A 228 -0.09 -3.98 0.50
N HIS A 229 -1.10 -4.78 0.78
CA HIS A 229 -2.38 -4.80 0.08
C HIS A 229 -3.50 -4.36 1.02
N PHE A 230 -4.40 -3.54 0.51
CA PHE A 230 -5.69 -3.25 1.11
C PHE A 230 -6.77 -3.83 0.20
N GLN A 231 -7.70 -4.59 0.78
CA GLN A 231 -8.80 -5.21 0.07
C GLN A 231 -10.08 -5.02 0.88
N SER A 232 -11.05 -4.29 0.33
CA SER A 232 -12.38 -4.19 0.95
C SER A 232 -13.22 -5.43 0.62
N TYR A 233 -14.07 -5.84 1.55
CA TYR A 233 -15.13 -6.83 1.35
C TYR A 233 -16.26 -6.50 2.33
N MET A 234 -17.46 -6.26 1.83
CA MET A 234 -18.58 -5.73 2.62
C MET A 234 -18.15 -4.51 3.44
N ASN A 235 -18.28 -4.57 4.77
CA ASN A 235 -17.85 -3.52 5.69
C ASN A 235 -16.49 -3.76 6.34
N MET A 236 -15.71 -4.68 5.79
CA MET A 236 -14.38 -5.03 6.26
C MET A 236 -13.33 -4.48 5.31
N MET A 237 -12.22 -4.01 5.87
CA MET A 237 -11.00 -3.73 5.13
C MET A 237 -9.92 -4.68 5.62
N THR A 238 -9.40 -5.52 4.72
CA THR A 238 -8.32 -6.45 5.04
C THR A 238 -6.99 -5.85 4.62
N ILE A 239 -6.08 -5.72 5.58
CA ILE A 239 -4.66 -5.47 5.33
C ILE A 239 -4.01 -6.82 5.10
N SER A 240 -3.40 -7.03 3.94
CA SER A 240 -2.64 -8.24 3.60
C SER A 240 -1.19 -7.87 3.32
N LEU A 241 -0.25 -8.51 4.02
CA LEU A 241 1.17 -8.29 3.90
C LEU A 241 1.84 -9.51 3.28
N ALA A 242 2.65 -9.30 2.25
CA ALA A 242 3.68 -10.28 1.85
C ALA A 242 5.03 -9.72 2.30
N VAL A 243 5.72 -10.46 3.16
CA VAL A 243 7.02 -10.03 3.69
C VAL A 243 8.10 -11.06 3.46
N ASP A 244 9.31 -10.57 3.24
CA ASP A 244 10.52 -11.34 3.37
C ASP A 244 10.77 -11.72 4.84
N ARG A 245 11.13 -12.99 5.09
CA ARG A 245 11.32 -13.52 6.45
C ARG A 245 12.47 -12.84 7.19
N ASP A 246 13.53 -12.49 6.47
CA ASP A 246 14.73 -11.90 7.07
C ASP A 246 14.57 -10.40 7.27
N ALA A 247 13.85 -9.72 6.35
CA ALA A 247 13.59 -8.29 6.46
C ALA A 247 12.53 -7.92 7.52
N VAL A 248 11.56 -8.80 7.76
CA VAL A 248 10.46 -8.58 8.72
C VAL A 248 10.31 -9.81 9.62
N PRO A 249 11.09 -9.89 10.72
CA PRO A 249 11.08 -11.04 11.62
C PRO A 249 9.76 -11.25 12.37
N ASP A 250 8.99 -10.17 12.59
CA ASP A 250 7.64 -10.25 13.15
C ASP A 250 6.63 -9.50 12.25
N PRO A 251 6.04 -10.20 11.26
CA PRO A 251 5.05 -9.59 10.37
C PRO A 251 3.72 -9.27 11.07
N HIS A 252 3.39 -9.99 12.14
CA HIS A 252 2.16 -9.73 12.90
C HIS A 252 2.26 -8.41 13.65
N GLN A 253 3.44 -8.07 14.18
CA GLN A 253 3.69 -6.76 14.77
C GLN A 253 3.52 -5.63 13.74
N LEU A 254 4.03 -5.79 12.51
CA LEU A 254 3.81 -4.79 11.45
C LEU A 254 2.32 -4.63 11.09
N CYS A 255 1.56 -5.72 11.01
CA CYS A 255 0.10 -5.67 10.86
C CYS A 255 -0.57 -4.93 12.04
N ASN A 256 -0.12 -5.20 13.26
CA ASN A 256 -0.63 -4.53 14.46
C ASN A 256 -0.33 -3.04 14.44
N ASP A 257 0.86 -2.63 14.00
CA ASP A 257 1.25 -1.22 13.89
C ASP A 257 0.35 -0.46 12.90
N LEU A 258 -0.02 -1.09 11.78
CA LEU A 258 -0.95 -0.52 10.81
C LEU A 258 -2.36 -0.37 11.40
N ALA A 259 -2.88 -1.41 12.05
CA ALA A 259 -4.20 -1.36 12.69
C ALA A 259 -4.27 -0.35 13.84
N GLU A 260 -3.24 -0.30 14.68
CA GLU A 260 -3.12 0.69 15.76
C GLU A 260 -3.02 2.11 15.22
N SER A 261 -2.31 2.31 14.10
CA SER A 261 -2.22 3.63 13.46
C SER A 261 -3.59 4.13 12.98
N LEU A 262 -4.45 3.27 12.43
CA LEU A 262 -5.83 3.66 12.13
C LEU A 262 -6.58 4.07 13.40
N LYS A 263 -6.46 3.30 14.47
CA LYS A 263 -7.10 3.62 15.76
C LYS A 263 -6.65 5.00 16.25
N LEU A 264 -5.35 5.28 16.29
CA LEU A 264 -4.81 6.58 16.73
C LEU A 264 -5.29 7.75 15.86
N ILE A 265 -5.38 7.54 14.54
CA ILE A 265 -5.90 8.54 13.60
C ILE A 265 -7.39 8.79 13.87
N LYS A 266 -8.19 7.74 14.06
CA LYS A 266 -9.62 7.85 14.41
C LYS A 266 -9.82 8.59 15.73
N ASP A 267 -9.11 8.17 16.77
CA ASP A 267 -9.20 8.78 18.10
C ASP A 267 -8.85 10.28 18.03
N ALA A 268 -7.88 10.66 17.19
CA ALA A 268 -7.54 12.06 16.96
C ALA A 268 -8.65 12.86 16.24
N VAL A 269 -9.38 12.25 15.31
CA VAL A 269 -10.57 12.87 14.69
C VAL A 269 -11.66 13.12 15.73
N VAL A 270 -11.99 12.12 16.55
CA VAL A 270 -13.03 12.19 17.58
C VAL A 270 -12.64 13.23 18.65
N LYS A 271 -11.40 13.17 19.16
CA LYS A 271 -10.90 14.10 20.18
C LYS A 271 -10.92 15.56 19.72
N LYS A 272 -10.77 15.81 18.42
CA LYS A 272 -10.84 17.16 17.83
C LYS A 272 -12.27 17.61 17.50
N GLY A 273 -13.28 16.80 17.81
CA GLY A 273 -14.69 17.11 17.54
C GLY A 273 -15.05 17.08 16.05
N LEU A 274 -14.23 16.45 15.22
CA LEU A 274 -14.45 16.39 13.77
C LEU A 274 -15.41 15.26 13.37
N ALA A 275 -15.67 14.31 14.27
CA ALA A 275 -16.70 13.28 14.15
C ALA A 275 -17.20 12.84 15.53
N GLN A 276 -18.43 12.33 15.59
CA GLN A 276 -18.96 11.63 16.75
C GLN A 276 -18.83 10.12 16.52
N GLU A 277 -18.49 9.36 17.55
CA GLU A 277 -18.60 7.90 17.47
C GLU A 277 -20.08 7.53 17.33
N SER A 278 -20.39 6.67 16.35
CA SER A 278 -21.70 6.06 16.26
C SER A 278 -21.88 5.15 17.48
N VAL A 279 -22.71 5.57 18.43
CA VAL A 279 -23.15 4.71 19.53
C VAL A 279 -23.88 3.52 18.91
N GLN A 280 -23.24 2.35 18.90
CA GLN A 280 -23.92 1.10 18.59
C GLN A 280 -24.83 0.78 19.77
N TRP A 281 -26.15 0.85 19.54
CA TRP A 281 -27.18 0.34 20.44
C TRP A 281 -27.35 -1.16 20.27
#